data_AF-S7XRI2-F1
#
_entry.id   AF-S7XRI2-F1
#
_cell.length_a   1.000
_cell.length_b   1.000
_cell.length_c   1.000
_cell.angle_alpha   90.00
_cell.angle_beta   90.00
_cell.angle_gamma   90.00
#
_symmetry.space_group_name_H-M   'P 1'
#
loop_
_entity.id
_entity.type
_entity.pdbx_description
1 polymer ?
#
loop_
_entity_poly.entity_id
_entity_poly.type
_entity_poly.pdbx_seq_one_letter_code
_entity_poly.pdbx_strand_id
1 'polypeptide(L)'
;MNISDDLLTTHKDIFISQFESILNLDWKTTTEIEARFGTIIDHTDGKRLKIPSPHPIILNSNKKYKFISGIEEKDYNTIINELKKNNINLTLKKDIMKIKKNQRERWEDNKCISIITKKRICSYQIYMPHSKYDIRINIAEEIPVENKDKDVIIERHRERNSFVLNEFSIDITKVDSELENSFEVEVEVINEEYDKMIFKNILFNITDKYFKINNNVE
;
A
#
# COMPACT_ATOMS: atom_id res chain seq x y z
N MET A 1 -5.92 12.03 -39.97
CA MET A 1 -5.07 12.37 -38.81
C MET A 1 -5.85 11.94 -37.57
N ASN A 2 -5.49 10.81 -36.97
CA ASN A 2 -6.23 10.17 -35.87
C ASN A 2 -5.99 10.96 -34.58
N ILE A 3 -6.81 11.98 -34.35
CA ILE A 3 -6.75 12.83 -33.14
C ILE A 3 -6.99 12.00 -31.87
N SER A 4 -7.70 10.86 -31.95
CA SER A 4 -7.98 10.00 -30.80
C SER A 4 -6.75 9.26 -30.26
N ASP A 5 -5.89 8.76 -31.16
CA ASP A 5 -4.76 7.93 -30.76
C ASP A 5 -3.66 8.77 -30.11
N ASP A 6 -3.37 9.96 -30.67
CA ASP A 6 -2.38 10.90 -30.13
C ASP A 6 -2.78 11.49 -28.76
N LEU A 7 -4.08 11.71 -28.51
CA LEU A 7 -4.61 12.16 -27.22
C LEU A 7 -4.56 11.06 -26.15
N LEU A 8 -4.87 9.81 -26.52
CA LEU A 8 -4.79 8.67 -25.61
C LEU A 8 -3.35 8.33 -25.21
N THR A 9 -2.39 8.46 -26.13
CA THR A 9 -0.96 8.34 -25.81
C THR A 9 -0.51 9.46 -24.86
N THR A 10 -0.82 10.72 -25.16
CA THR A 10 -0.38 11.85 -24.30
C THR A 10 -0.92 11.74 -22.86
N HIS A 11 -2.15 11.31 -22.63
CA HIS A 11 -2.67 11.13 -21.27
C HIS A 11 -2.01 9.96 -20.51
N LYS A 12 -1.74 8.83 -21.19
CA LYS A 12 -1.00 7.71 -20.59
C LYS A 12 0.44 8.10 -20.26
N ASP A 13 1.09 8.84 -21.15
CA ASP A 13 2.46 9.31 -20.98
C ASP A 13 2.56 10.32 -19.82
N ILE A 14 1.56 11.19 -19.65
CA ILE A 14 1.48 12.10 -18.50
C ILE A 14 1.37 11.33 -17.19
N PHE A 15 0.49 10.33 -17.09
CA PHE A 15 0.37 9.55 -15.85
C PHE A 15 1.68 8.82 -15.52
N ILE A 16 2.30 8.18 -16.51
CA ILE A 16 3.57 7.45 -16.33
C ILE A 16 4.65 8.41 -15.87
N SER A 17 4.81 9.55 -16.54
CA SER A 17 5.78 10.58 -16.17
C SER A 17 5.56 11.08 -14.74
N GLN A 18 4.30 11.34 -14.35
CA GLN A 18 3.97 11.74 -12.99
C GLN A 18 4.31 10.65 -11.98
N PHE A 19 3.95 9.40 -12.27
CA PHE A 19 4.23 8.25 -11.42
C PHE A 19 5.73 8.06 -11.20
N GLU A 20 6.54 8.16 -12.26
CA GLU A 20 8.00 8.06 -12.14
C GLU A 20 8.59 9.23 -11.35
N SER A 21 8.02 10.43 -11.49
CA SER A 21 8.47 11.63 -10.79
C SER A 21 8.25 11.55 -9.29
N ILE A 22 7.10 11.00 -8.82
CA ILE A 22 6.83 10.87 -7.38
C ILE A 22 7.72 9.83 -6.70
N LEU A 23 8.35 8.98 -7.50
CA LEU A 23 9.33 7.96 -7.09
C LEU A 23 10.77 8.39 -7.38
N ASN A 24 11.00 9.65 -7.78
CA ASN A 24 12.34 10.19 -7.96
C ASN A 24 12.78 10.91 -6.69
N LEU A 25 13.47 10.19 -5.81
CA LEU A 25 13.93 10.69 -4.51
C LEU A 25 15.40 10.34 -4.27
N ASP A 26 16.01 11.07 -3.33
CA ASP A 26 17.32 10.74 -2.78
C ASP A 26 17.17 9.58 -1.80
N TRP A 27 17.57 8.38 -2.23
CA TRP A 27 17.43 7.17 -1.44
C TRP A 27 18.45 7.14 -0.31
N LYS A 28 18.02 6.64 0.85
CA LYS A 28 18.87 6.41 2.02
C LYS A 28 18.70 4.97 2.46
N THR A 29 19.65 4.45 3.22
CA THR A 29 19.56 3.10 3.78
C THR A 29 18.37 2.90 4.72
N THR A 30 17.81 3.99 5.25
CA THR A 30 16.59 3.98 6.07
C THR A 30 15.33 4.27 5.27
N THR A 31 15.42 4.53 3.96
CA THR A 31 14.28 4.81 3.11
C THR A 31 13.45 3.55 2.92
N GLU A 32 12.15 3.69 3.08
CA GLU A 32 11.14 2.68 2.80
C GLU A 32 10.13 3.29 1.82
N ILE A 33 9.85 2.55 0.74
CA ILE A 33 8.76 2.84 -0.19
C ILE A 33 7.77 1.69 -0.10
N GLU A 34 6.56 1.99 0.39
CA GLU A 34 5.47 1.03 0.52
C GLU A 34 4.25 1.52 -0.26
N ALA A 35 3.60 0.63 -0.99
CA ALA A 35 2.27 0.85 -1.55
C ALA A 35 1.26 0.01 -0.78
N ARG A 36 0.12 0.60 -0.41
CA ARG A 36 -0.97 -0.08 0.28
C ARG A 36 -2.27 0.06 -0.50
N PHE A 37 -3.11 -0.96 -0.41
CA PHE A 37 -4.47 -0.94 -0.98
C PHE A 37 -5.49 -0.54 0.09
N GLY A 38 -6.50 0.23 -0.33
CA GLY A 38 -7.48 0.80 0.58
C GLY A 38 -8.50 1.67 -0.13
N THR A 39 -9.16 2.58 0.58
CA THR A 39 -10.17 3.46 0.00
C THR A 39 -9.86 4.92 0.29
N ILE A 40 -9.92 5.76 -0.74
CA ILE A 40 -9.88 7.22 -0.56
C ILE A 40 -11.30 7.68 -0.21
N ILE A 41 -11.49 8.23 0.98
CA ILE A 41 -12.77 8.68 1.51
C ILE A 41 -12.85 10.20 1.45
N ASP A 42 -13.90 10.72 0.83
CA ASP A 42 -14.25 12.14 0.88
C ASP A 42 -14.79 12.51 2.26
N HIS A 43 -14.27 13.57 2.86
CA HIS A 43 -14.70 14.00 4.20
C HIS A 43 -16.10 14.62 4.21
N THR A 44 -16.61 15.07 3.06
CA THR A 44 -17.91 15.72 2.97
C THR A 44 -19.07 14.76 3.16
N ASP A 45 -18.97 13.54 2.60
CA ASP A 45 -20.03 12.54 2.65
C ASP A 45 -19.61 11.20 3.30
N GLY A 46 -18.33 11.05 3.65
CA GLY A 46 -17.78 9.83 4.26
C GLY A 46 -17.74 8.63 3.31
N LYS A 47 -17.97 8.84 2.01
CA LYS A 47 -17.98 7.77 0.99
C LYS A 47 -16.66 7.75 0.24
N ARG A 48 -16.45 6.67 -0.53
CA ARG A 48 -15.34 6.60 -1.47
C ARG A 48 -15.41 7.78 -2.44
N LEU A 49 -14.31 8.50 -2.56
CA LEU A 49 -14.14 9.63 -3.46
C LEU A 49 -14.53 9.23 -4.89
N LYS A 50 -15.34 10.06 -5.53
CA LYS A 50 -15.76 9.87 -6.93
C LYS A 50 -15.23 11.01 -7.78
N ILE A 51 -14.31 10.69 -8.67
CA ILE A 51 -13.80 11.64 -9.67
C ILE A 51 -14.34 11.18 -11.03
N PRO A 52 -14.94 12.07 -11.84
CA PRO A 52 -15.43 11.72 -13.18
C PRO A 52 -14.26 11.55 -14.15
N SER A 53 -13.45 10.52 -13.93
CA SER A 53 -12.29 10.16 -14.75
C SER A 53 -12.32 8.67 -15.05
N PRO A 54 -12.13 8.27 -16.32
CA PRO A 54 -11.95 6.86 -16.68
C PRO A 54 -10.52 6.37 -16.44
N HIS A 55 -9.60 7.26 -16.03
CA HIS A 55 -8.19 6.92 -15.83
C HIS A 55 -7.78 7.11 -14.36
N PRO A 56 -6.79 6.32 -13.88
CA PRO A 56 -6.18 6.54 -12.58
C PRO A 56 -5.64 7.96 -12.43
N ILE A 57 -5.78 8.52 -11.23
CA ILE A 57 -5.33 9.90 -10.93
C ILE A 57 -4.45 9.88 -9.69
N ILE A 58 -3.25 10.45 -9.81
CA ILE A 58 -2.39 10.71 -8.66
C ILE A 58 -2.89 11.97 -7.95
N LEU A 59 -3.23 11.81 -6.69
CA LEU A 59 -3.73 12.82 -5.79
C LEU A 59 -2.67 13.13 -4.72
N ASN A 60 -2.40 14.42 -4.54
CA ASN A 60 -1.63 14.87 -3.39
C ASN A 60 -2.47 14.75 -2.12
N SER A 61 -1.83 14.44 -0.99
CA SER A 61 -2.53 14.45 0.30
C SER A 61 -3.09 15.84 0.59
N ASN A 62 -4.40 15.93 0.84
CA ASN A 62 -5.06 17.19 1.23
C ASN A 62 -6.04 16.95 2.39
N LYS A 63 -6.67 18.03 2.89
CA LYS A 63 -7.62 17.96 4.01
C LYS A 63 -9.06 17.56 3.60
N LYS A 64 -9.32 17.38 2.30
CA LYS A 64 -10.67 17.09 1.77
C LYS A 64 -10.97 15.60 1.71
N TYR A 65 -9.95 14.77 1.61
CA TYR A 65 -10.09 13.32 1.62
C TYR A 65 -9.02 12.64 2.47
N LYS A 66 -9.31 11.44 2.95
CA LYS A 66 -8.38 10.58 3.69
C LYS A 66 -8.29 9.19 3.05
N PHE A 67 -7.13 8.59 3.11
CA PHE A 67 -6.96 7.19 2.74
C PHE A 67 -7.16 6.28 3.95
N ILE A 68 -8.07 5.32 3.86
CA ILE A 68 -8.25 4.23 4.83
C ILE A 68 -7.60 2.99 4.25
N SER A 69 -6.58 2.46 4.94
CA SER A 69 -5.86 1.25 4.52
C SER A 69 -6.70 0.02 4.83
N GLY A 70 -6.65 -0.96 3.95
CA GLY A 70 -7.27 -2.26 4.16
C GLY A 70 -8.31 -2.61 3.09
N ILE A 71 -8.53 -3.91 2.94
CA ILE A 71 -9.48 -4.53 2.02
C ILE A 71 -10.49 -5.38 2.79
N GLU A 72 -11.56 -5.78 2.13
CA GLU A 72 -12.52 -6.72 2.69
C GLU A 72 -11.91 -8.13 2.82
N GLU A 73 -12.34 -8.85 3.86
CA GLU A 73 -11.89 -10.23 4.15
C GLU A 73 -12.11 -11.19 2.97
N LYS A 74 -13.20 -11.02 2.22
CA LYS A 74 -13.49 -11.83 1.03
C LYS A 74 -12.39 -11.70 -0.02
N ASP A 75 -11.93 -10.48 -0.27
CA ASP A 75 -10.91 -10.21 -1.29
C ASP A 75 -9.53 -10.69 -0.79
N TYR A 76 -9.24 -10.49 0.49
CA TYR A 76 -8.06 -11.05 1.16
C TYR A 76 -7.97 -12.57 0.99
N ASN A 77 -9.05 -13.29 1.30
CA ASN A 77 -9.11 -14.75 1.18
C ASN A 77 -8.98 -15.20 -0.28
N THR A 78 -9.56 -14.44 -1.22
CA THR A 78 -9.43 -14.71 -2.66
C THR A 78 -7.97 -14.65 -3.09
N ILE A 79 -7.22 -13.61 -2.69
CA ILE A 79 -5.79 -13.47 -3.01
C ILE A 79 -5.00 -14.64 -2.42
N ILE A 80 -5.15 -14.94 -1.12
CA ILE A 80 -4.41 -16.01 -0.45
C ILE A 80 -4.66 -17.37 -1.13
N ASN A 81 -5.92 -17.68 -1.44
CA ASN A 81 -6.28 -18.94 -2.09
C ASN A 81 -5.70 -19.04 -3.49
N GLU A 82 -5.73 -17.96 -4.27
CA GLU A 82 -5.09 -17.95 -5.59
C GLU A 82 -3.58 -18.11 -5.52
N LEU A 83 -2.89 -17.42 -4.61
CA LEU A 83 -1.44 -17.55 -4.46
C LEU A 83 -1.06 -18.98 -4.09
N LYS A 84 -1.78 -19.60 -3.16
CA LYS A 84 -1.61 -21.02 -2.81
C LYS A 84 -1.88 -21.94 -4.00
N LYS A 85 -2.96 -21.70 -4.76
CA LYS A 85 -3.30 -22.48 -5.95
C LYS A 85 -2.22 -22.40 -7.04
N ASN A 86 -1.56 -21.25 -7.17
CA ASN A 86 -0.46 -21.04 -8.10
C ASN A 86 0.91 -21.47 -7.51
N ASN A 87 0.93 -22.18 -6.38
CA ASN A 87 2.14 -22.66 -5.70
C ASN A 87 3.16 -21.55 -5.39
N ILE A 88 2.68 -20.33 -5.11
CA ILE A 88 3.54 -19.27 -4.61
C ILE A 88 3.97 -19.61 -3.19
N ASN A 89 5.27 -19.62 -2.94
CA ASN A 89 5.81 -19.94 -1.63
C ASN A 89 5.65 -18.76 -0.66
N LEU A 90 4.63 -18.84 0.19
CA LEU A 90 4.33 -17.83 1.21
C LEU A 90 5.10 -18.13 2.50
N THR A 91 5.84 -17.16 2.99
CA THR A 91 6.45 -17.19 4.33
C THR A 91 5.48 -16.59 5.33
N LEU A 92 4.96 -17.41 6.24
CA LEU A 92 4.12 -16.96 7.34
C LEU A 92 4.99 -16.34 8.44
N LYS A 93 4.72 -15.08 8.78
CA LYS A 93 5.35 -14.36 9.89
C LYS A 93 4.28 -13.93 10.89
N LYS A 94 4.55 -14.14 12.18
CA LYS A 94 3.71 -13.67 13.27
C LYS A 94 4.51 -12.71 14.11
N ASP A 95 4.03 -11.48 14.20
CA ASP A 95 4.72 -10.43 14.95
C ASP A 95 3.72 -9.52 15.68
N ILE A 96 4.20 -8.89 16.74
CA ILE A 96 3.45 -7.89 17.51
C ILE A 96 4.08 -6.54 17.25
N MET A 97 3.28 -5.59 16.78
CA MET A 97 3.68 -4.21 16.58
C MET A 97 3.12 -3.35 17.72
N LYS A 98 4.00 -2.81 18.56
CA LYS A 98 3.64 -1.88 19.63
C LYS A 98 3.90 -0.46 19.17
N ILE A 99 2.83 0.32 19.04
CA ILE A 99 2.88 1.72 18.61
C ILE A 99 2.89 2.60 19.85
N LYS A 100 3.93 3.43 19.95
CA LYS A 100 4.12 4.46 20.98
C LYS A 100 4.03 5.83 20.33
N LYS A 101 4.17 6.89 21.14
CA LYS A 101 4.03 8.28 20.67
C LYS A 101 4.95 8.60 19.48
N ASN A 102 6.23 8.24 19.58
CA ASN A 102 7.22 8.51 18.53
C ASN A 102 7.95 7.24 18.04
N GLN A 103 7.64 6.08 18.61
CA GLN A 103 8.37 4.84 18.39
C GLN A 103 7.42 3.71 17.99
N ARG A 104 7.94 2.79 17.21
CA ARG A 104 7.30 1.51 16.91
C ARG A 104 8.26 0.39 17.29
N GLU A 105 7.77 -0.55 18.07
CA GLU A 105 8.52 -1.75 18.41
C GLU A 105 7.91 -2.95 17.69
N ARG A 106 8.77 -3.77 17.07
CA ARG A 106 8.37 -5.06 16.51
C ARG A 106 8.89 -6.17 17.41
N TRP A 107 8.02 -7.10 17.74
CA TRP A 107 8.29 -8.23 18.61
C TRP A 107 7.96 -9.54 17.90
N GLU A 108 8.87 -10.50 17.97
CA GLU A 108 8.72 -11.87 17.48
C GLU A 108 9.13 -12.82 18.60
N ASP A 109 8.35 -13.86 18.87
CA ASP A 109 8.61 -14.85 19.93
C ASP A 109 9.00 -14.23 21.29
N ASN A 110 8.25 -13.20 21.71
CA ASN A 110 8.48 -12.41 22.93
C ASN A 110 9.84 -11.69 23.00
N LYS A 111 10.53 -11.54 21.88
CA LYS A 111 11.77 -10.78 21.76
C LYS A 111 11.53 -9.51 20.93
N CYS A 112 11.97 -8.36 21.45
CA CYS A 112 11.98 -7.14 20.67
C CYS A 112 13.09 -7.24 19.61
N ILE A 113 12.71 -7.19 18.33
CA ILE A 113 13.64 -7.35 17.21
C ILE A 113 13.95 -6.03 16.50
N SER A 114 13.11 -5.01 16.65
CA SER A 114 13.41 -3.67 16.16
C SER A 114 12.63 -2.59 16.93
N ILE A 115 13.27 -1.42 17.05
CA ILE A 115 12.67 -0.20 17.58
C ILE A 115 13.03 0.94 16.62
N ILE A 116 12.02 1.57 16.06
CA ILE A 116 12.19 2.60 15.03
C ILE A 116 11.34 3.84 15.32
N THR A 117 11.77 4.98 14.79
CA THR A 117 10.90 6.12 14.54
C THR A 117 10.66 6.20 13.03
N LYS A 118 9.37 6.18 12.62
CA LYS A 118 8.97 6.30 11.22
C LYS A 118 8.70 7.76 10.87
N LYS A 119 9.58 8.36 10.08
CA LYS A 119 9.46 9.74 9.63
C LYS A 119 8.96 9.76 8.19
N ARG A 120 7.69 10.11 8.00
CA ARG A 120 7.07 10.18 6.67
C ARG A 120 7.67 11.35 5.87
N ILE A 121 8.22 11.05 4.69
CA ILE A 121 8.74 12.04 3.73
C ILE A 121 7.56 12.56 2.91
N CYS A 122 6.84 11.66 2.23
CA CYS A 122 5.71 12.02 1.40
C CYS A 122 4.71 10.87 1.28
N SER A 123 3.49 11.20 0.86
CA SER A 123 2.45 10.22 0.58
C SER A 123 1.57 10.67 -0.58
N TYR A 124 1.40 9.77 -1.53
CA TYR A 124 0.60 9.95 -2.73
C TYR A 124 -0.54 8.95 -2.73
N GLN A 125 -1.72 9.39 -3.12
CA GLN A 125 -2.89 8.53 -3.26
C GLN A 125 -3.19 8.40 -4.75
N ILE A 126 -3.51 7.20 -5.23
CA ILE A 126 -3.88 6.94 -6.61
C ILE A 126 -5.32 6.49 -6.61
N TYR A 127 -6.20 7.36 -7.11
CA TYR A 127 -7.59 7.02 -7.33
C TYR A 127 -7.70 6.02 -8.48
N MET A 128 -8.42 4.92 -8.27
CA MET A 128 -8.56 3.83 -9.25
C MET A 128 -10.04 3.66 -9.65
N PRO A 129 -10.50 4.29 -10.76
CA PRO A 129 -11.93 4.37 -11.09
C PRO A 129 -12.61 3.02 -11.37
N HIS A 130 -11.85 2.02 -11.81
CA HIS A 130 -12.36 0.69 -12.21
C HIS A 130 -12.01 -0.42 -11.21
N SER A 131 -11.41 -0.06 -10.08
CA SER A 131 -11.07 -0.96 -8.98
C SER A 131 -11.93 -0.62 -7.78
N LYS A 132 -12.24 -1.62 -6.95
CA LYS A 132 -12.92 -1.47 -5.66
C LYS A 132 -12.07 -0.67 -4.67
N TYR A 133 -10.75 -0.81 -4.77
CA TYR A 133 -9.77 -0.16 -3.91
C TYR A 133 -8.87 0.79 -4.70
N ASP A 134 -8.45 1.84 -4.02
CA ASP A 134 -7.44 2.81 -4.39
C ASP A 134 -6.07 2.39 -3.83
N ILE A 135 -5.02 3.09 -4.26
CA ILE A 135 -3.65 2.82 -3.80
C ILE A 135 -3.12 4.02 -3.04
N ARG A 136 -2.33 3.80 -1.99
CA ARG A 136 -1.49 4.83 -1.37
C ARG A 136 -0.05 4.41 -1.41
N ILE A 137 0.79 5.24 -2.04
CA ILE A 137 2.25 5.12 -1.96
C ILE A 137 2.71 6.00 -0.81
N ASN A 138 3.44 5.42 0.12
CA ASN A 138 4.05 6.09 1.26
C ASN A 138 5.56 5.94 1.17
N ILE A 139 6.26 7.05 1.38
CA ILE A 139 7.72 7.10 1.40
C ILE A 139 8.11 7.63 2.77
N ALA A 140 8.90 6.87 3.51
CA ALA A 140 9.30 7.20 4.87
C ALA A 140 10.76 6.84 5.14
N GLU A 141 11.35 7.45 6.16
CA GLU A 141 12.59 6.97 6.79
C GLU A 141 12.22 6.14 8.03
N GLU A 142 12.70 4.91 8.11
CA GLU A 142 12.64 4.06 9.31
C GLU A 142 13.97 4.16 10.06
N ILE A 143 14.03 5.07 11.04
CA ILE A 143 15.26 5.39 11.76
C ILE A 143 15.34 4.52 13.02
N PRO A 144 16.36 3.64 13.17
CA PRO A 144 16.57 2.89 14.39
C PRO A 144 16.81 3.82 15.58
N VAL A 145 16.17 3.53 16.72
CA VAL A 145 16.29 4.34 17.93
C VAL A 145 16.35 3.46 19.17
N GLU A 146 16.94 4.00 20.25
CA GLU A 146 16.86 3.37 21.56
C GLU A 146 15.45 3.47 22.14
N ASN A 147 15.07 2.50 22.99
CA ASN A 147 13.78 2.53 23.68
C ASN A 147 13.74 3.67 24.70
N LYS A 148 12.91 4.69 24.44
CA LYS A 148 12.80 5.87 25.31
C LYS A 148 11.40 6.04 25.88
N ASP A 149 10.38 5.65 25.11
CA ASP A 149 8.98 5.75 25.51
C ASP A 149 8.55 4.43 26.15
N LYS A 150 7.98 4.45 27.37
CA LYS A 150 7.45 3.21 27.99
C LYS A 150 6.00 2.94 27.64
N ASP A 151 5.24 3.97 27.31
CA ASP A 151 3.80 3.87 27.15
C ASP A 151 3.43 3.36 25.75
N VAL A 152 2.83 2.17 25.72
CA VAL A 152 2.24 1.59 24.52
C VAL A 152 0.84 2.19 24.34
N ILE A 153 0.59 2.79 23.18
CA ILE A 153 -0.70 3.40 22.84
C ILE A 153 -1.60 2.38 22.15
N ILE A 154 -1.03 1.60 21.22
CA ILE A 154 -1.75 0.59 20.45
C ILE A 154 -0.84 -0.63 20.30
N GLU A 155 -1.41 -1.81 20.51
CA GLU A 155 -0.79 -3.09 20.17
C GLU A 155 -1.53 -3.72 18.99
N ARG A 156 -0.78 -4.20 17.99
CA ARG A 156 -1.32 -4.87 16.80
C ARG A 156 -0.67 -6.23 16.69
N HIS A 157 -1.48 -7.29 16.74
CA HIS A 157 -1.07 -8.65 16.44
C HIS A 157 -1.20 -8.87 14.94
N ARG A 158 -0.13 -9.29 14.29
CA ARG A 158 -0.07 -9.40 12.83
C ARG A 158 0.25 -10.83 12.43
N GLU A 159 -0.57 -11.36 11.53
CA GLU A 159 -0.29 -12.58 10.81
C GLU A 159 -0.09 -12.23 9.33
N ARG A 160 1.16 -12.29 8.87
CA ARG A 160 1.59 -11.82 7.56
C ARG A 160 2.02 -13.01 6.70
N ASN A 161 1.39 -13.17 5.54
CA ASN A 161 1.90 -14.02 4.47
C ASN A 161 2.72 -13.15 3.52
N SER A 162 4.04 -13.35 3.53
CA SER A 162 4.98 -12.60 2.69
C SER A 162 5.52 -13.47 1.56
N PHE A 163 5.76 -12.87 0.40
CA PHE A 163 6.63 -13.45 -0.62
C PHE A 163 7.38 -12.34 -1.35
N VAL A 164 8.52 -12.71 -1.95
CA VAL A 164 9.33 -11.79 -2.75
C VAL A 164 9.07 -12.06 -4.22
N LEU A 165 8.84 -10.98 -4.98
CA LEU A 165 8.75 -10.99 -6.43
C LEU A 165 9.77 -9.99 -6.96
N ASN A 166 10.88 -10.50 -7.52
CA ASN A 166 12.03 -9.70 -7.93
C ASN A 166 12.54 -8.81 -6.77
N GLU A 167 12.58 -7.50 -6.95
CA GLU A 167 12.98 -6.50 -5.97
C GLU A 167 11.83 -5.96 -5.09
N PHE A 168 10.69 -6.66 -5.04
CA PHE A 168 9.51 -6.27 -4.27
C PHE A 168 9.12 -7.32 -3.24
N SER A 169 8.78 -6.89 -2.03
CA SER A 169 8.12 -7.73 -1.03
C SER A 169 6.62 -7.50 -1.12
N ILE A 170 5.84 -8.57 -1.18
CA ILE A 170 4.38 -8.52 -1.19
C ILE A 170 3.89 -9.15 0.10
N ASP A 171 3.25 -8.33 0.92
CA ASP A 171 2.78 -8.69 2.25
C ASP A 171 1.26 -8.67 2.30
N ILE A 172 0.68 -9.82 2.67
CA ILE A 172 -0.77 -9.97 2.86
C ILE A 172 -1.01 -10.27 4.34
N THR A 173 -1.49 -9.26 5.06
CA THR A 173 -1.48 -9.24 6.52
C THR A 173 -2.89 -9.20 7.08
N LYS A 174 -3.20 -10.12 7.97
CA LYS A 174 -4.32 -9.98 8.90
C LYS A 174 -3.82 -9.29 10.16
N VAL A 175 -4.50 -8.23 10.56
CA VAL A 175 -4.16 -7.46 11.76
C VAL A 175 -5.31 -7.51 12.72
N ASP A 176 -5.01 -7.90 13.95
CA ASP A 176 -5.92 -7.89 15.09
C ASP A 176 -5.40 -6.88 16.12
N SER A 177 -6.28 -6.00 16.58
CA SER A 177 -5.98 -5.00 17.60
C SER A 177 -7.22 -4.76 18.43
N GLU A 178 -7.06 -4.19 19.63
CA GLU A 178 -8.19 -3.87 20.51
C GLU A 178 -9.24 -2.95 19.84
N LEU A 179 -8.82 -2.16 18.85
CA LEU A 179 -9.65 -1.14 18.20
C LEU A 179 -10.29 -1.64 16.90
N GLU A 180 -9.57 -2.44 16.12
CA GLU A 180 -10.01 -2.87 14.80
C GLU A 180 -9.33 -4.16 14.33
N ASN A 181 -10.09 -4.94 13.56
CA ASN A 181 -9.57 -6.00 12.71
C ASN A 181 -9.45 -5.47 11.29
N SER A 182 -8.29 -5.67 10.66
CA SER A 182 -8.07 -5.23 9.28
C SER A 182 -7.31 -6.27 8.46
N PHE A 183 -7.56 -6.25 7.15
CA PHE A 183 -6.87 -7.08 6.16
C PHE A 183 -6.12 -6.16 5.23
N GLU A 184 -4.80 -6.23 5.25
CA GLU A 184 -3.91 -5.32 4.54
C GLU A 184 -3.18 -6.05 3.42
N VAL A 185 -2.99 -5.38 2.29
CA VAL A 185 -2.12 -5.81 1.19
C VAL A 185 -1.12 -4.68 0.96
N GLU A 186 0.16 -5.03 1.00
CA GLU A 186 1.27 -4.08 0.89
C GLU A 186 2.27 -4.59 -0.16
N VAL A 187 2.82 -3.67 -0.95
CA VAL A 187 3.95 -3.93 -1.85
C VAL A 187 5.07 -2.98 -1.47
N GLU A 188 6.18 -3.53 -1.01
CA GLU A 188 7.35 -2.81 -0.53
C GLU A 188 8.52 -2.96 -1.50
N VAL A 189 9.23 -1.86 -1.75
CA VAL A 189 10.47 -1.87 -2.53
C VAL A 189 11.63 -2.30 -1.63
N ILE A 190 12.34 -3.36 -2.03
CA ILE A 190 13.45 -3.92 -1.24
C ILE A 190 14.79 -3.24 -1.59
N ASN A 191 14.97 -2.84 -2.85
CA ASN A 191 16.23 -2.30 -3.37
C ASN A 191 16.02 -0.94 -4.06
N GLU A 192 16.96 -0.02 -3.89
CA GLU A 192 17.01 1.29 -4.53
C GLU A 192 16.98 1.20 -6.07
N GLU A 193 17.62 0.18 -6.66
CA GLU A 193 17.73 0.00 -8.12
C GLU A 193 16.48 -0.62 -8.76
N TYR A 194 15.32 -0.52 -8.13
CA TYR A 194 14.09 -1.13 -8.61
C TYR A 194 13.56 -0.50 -9.89
N ASP A 195 12.88 -1.32 -10.70
CA ASP A 195 12.20 -0.83 -11.89
C ASP A 195 10.83 -0.24 -11.51
N LYS A 196 10.70 1.09 -11.67
CA LYS A 196 9.46 1.83 -11.37
C LYS A 196 8.27 1.36 -12.22
N MET A 197 8.51 0.91 -13.45
CA MET A 197 7.47 0.38 -14.32
C MET A 197 7.02 -1.01 -13.87
N ILE A 198 7.95 -1.87 -13.44
CA ILE A 198 7.59 -3.15 -12.82
C ILE A 198 6.78 -2.92 -11.54
N PHE A 199 7.21 -1.97 -10.69
CA PHE A 199 6.45 -1.60 -9.48
C PHE A 199 5.02 -1.18 -9.82
N LYS A 200 4.85 -0.23 -10.76
CA LYS A 200 3.55 0.21 -11.26
C LYS A 200 2.71 -0.97 -11.77
N ASN A 201 3.30 -1.84 -12.58
CA ASN A 201 2.62 -2.98 -13.18
C ASN A 201 2.16 -3.98 -12.11
N ILE A 202 2.96 -4.25 -11.08
CA ILE A 202 2.55 -5.10 -9.94
C ILE A 202 1.30 -4.50 -9.28
N LEU A 203 1.33 -3.21 -8.95
CA LEU A 203 0.21 -2.54 -8.28
C LEU A 203 -1.07 -2.62 -9.12
N PHE A 204 -0.97 -2.34 -10.42
CA PHE A 204 -2.12 -2.31 -11.34
C PHE A 204 -2.63 -3.72 -11.65
N ASN A 205 -1.73 -4.70 -11.75
CA ASN A 205 -2.14 -6.10 -11.94
C ASN A 205 -2.89 -6.62 -10.72
N ILE A 206 -2.49 -6.22 -9.50
CA ILE A 206 -3.24 -6.57 -8.29
C ILE A 206 -4.66 -5.97 -8.37
N THR A 207 -4.80 -4.69 -8.73
CA THR A 207 -6.12 -4.07 -8.85
C THR A 207 -6.98 -4.73 -9.94
N ASP A 208 -6.41 -4.95 -11.12
CA ASP A 208 -7.15 -5.44 -12.28
C ASP A 208 -7.57 -6.90 -12.13
N LYS A 209 -6.77 -7.71 -11.42
CA LYS A 209 -7.05 -9.12 -11.22
C LYS A 209 -7.95 -9.39 -10.02
N TYR A 210 -7.69 -8.73 -8.89
CA TYR A 210 -8.34 -9.08 -7.62
C TYR A 210 -9.45 -8.12 -7.22
N PHE A 211 -9.38 -6.86 -7.66
CA PHE A 211 -10.22 -5.79 -7.14
C PHE A 211 -11.11 -5.15 -8.19
N LYS A 212 -11.18 -5.73 -9.39
CA LYS A 212 -11.99 -5.19 -10.48
C LYS A 212 -13.45 -5.09 -10.05
N ILE A 213 -14.05 -3.92 -10.29
CA ILE A 213 -15.50 -3.77 -10.13
C ILE A 213 -16.14 -4.50 -11.30
N ASN A 214 -16.87 -5.58 -10.99
CA ASN A 214 -17.73 -6.21 -11.97
C ASN A 214 -18.90 -5.25 -12.23
N ASN A 215 -18.86 -4.53 -13.35
CA ASN A 215 -19.99 -3.80 -13.88
C ASN A 215 -21.03 -4.79 -14.44
N ASN A 216 -21.53 -5.71 -13.61
CA ASN A 216 -22.84 -6.29 -13.84
C ASN A 216 -23.84 -5.27 -13.30
N VAL A 217 -24.05 -4.23 -14.10
CA VAL A 217 -25.14 -3.28 -13.91
C VAL A 217 -26.40 -3.98 -14.42
N GLU A 218 -27.31 -4.31 -13.49
CA GLU A 218 -28.75 -4.41 -13.78
C GLU A 218 -29.27 -3.08 -14.30
#